data_AF-A0A1F9BGD0-F1
#
_entry.id   AF-A0A1F9BGD0-F1
#
_cell.length_a   1.000
_cell.length_b   1.000
_cell.length_c   1.000
_cell.angle_alpha   90.00
_cell.angle_beta   90.00
_cell.angle_gamma   90.00
#
_symmetry.space_group_name_H-M   'P 1'
#
loop_
_entity.id
_entity.type
_entity.pdbx_description
1 polymer ?
#
loop_
_entity_poly.entity_id
_entity_poly.type
_entity_poly.pdbx_seq_one_letter_code
_entity_poly.pdbx_strand_id
1 'polypeptide(L)'
;MTKLKGLLLLLLGALLVDFAVENALHSPNLKLFKFDLGKLPTFLIVYGSFAIGLMGGWLGHALKVKRQKRAALLAEKAESRQAP
;
A
#
# COMPACT_ATOMS: atom_id res chain seq x y z
N MET A 1 -2.46 12.38 19.84
CA MET A 1 -1.14 11.72 19.97
C MET A 1 -1.14 10.59 21.02
N THR A 2 -1.57 10.83 22.26
CA THR A 2 -1.60 9.81 23.35
C THR A 2 -2.51 8.63 23.07
N LYS A 3 -3.72 8.86 22.52
CA LYS A 3 -4.65 7.77 22.14
C LYS A 3 -4.09 6.84 21.05
N LEU A 4 -3.40 7.42 20.06
CA LEU A 4 -2.76 6.67 18.97
C LEU A 4 -1.58 5.83 19.51
N LYS A 5 -0.77 6.39 20.41
CA LYS A 5 0.32 5.66 21.07
C LYS A 5 -0.21 4.50 21.93
N GLY A 6 -1.28 4.72 22.69
CA GLY A 6 -1.94 3.67 23.47
C GLY A 6 -2.49 2.55 22.58
N LEU A 7 -3.14 2.90 21.47
CA LEU A 7 -3.63 1.94 20.49
C LEU A 7 -2.48 1.13 19.84
N LEU A 8 -1.38 1.80 19.47
CA LEU A 8 -0.17 1.16 18.95
C LEU A 8 0.45 0.19 19.97
N LEU A 9 0.54 0.59 21.24
CA LEU A 9 1.05 -0.26 22.32
C LEU A 9 0.15 -1.47 22.55
N LEU A 10 -1.17 -1.31 22.49
CA LEU A 10 -2.13 -2.41 22.57
C LEU A 10 -1.98 -3.38 21.40
N LEU A 11 -1.87 -2.85 20.18
CA LEU A 11 -1.63 -3.65 18.97
C LEU A 11 -0.31 -4.41 19.07
N LEU A 12 0.75 -3.74 19.51
CA LEU A 12 2.06 -4.35 19.69
C LEU A 12 2.02 -5.44 20.78
N GLY A 13 1.36 -5.16 21.91
CA GLY A 13 1.19 -6.13 22.98
C GLY A 13 0.42 -7.38 22.52
N ALA A 14 -0.69 -7.19 21.80
CA ALA A 14 -1.46 -8.29 21.23
C ALA A 14 -0.64 -9.11 20.23
N LEU A 15 0.14 -8.45 19.37
CA LEU A 15 1.03 -9.09 18.41
C LEU A 15 2.12 -9.93 19.09
N LEU A 16 2.71 -9.41 20.17
CA LEU A 16 3.73 -10.11 20.94
C LEU A 16 3.17 -11.32 21.70
N VAL A 17 1.96 -11.21 22.25
CA VAL A 17 1.28 -12.33 22.92
C VAL A 17 0.95 -13.43 21.91
N ASP A 18 0.38 -13.07 20.77
CA ASP A 18 0.08 -14.02 19.67
C ASP A 18 1.35 -14.74 19.22
N PHE A 19 2.42 -13.99 18.96
CA PHE A 19 3.72 -14.54 18.62
C PHE A 19 4.28 -15.48 19.69
N ALA A 20 4.22 -15.10 20.97
CA ALA A 20 4.70 -15.93 22.07
C ALA A 20 3.93 -17.24 22.20
N VAL A 21 2.60 -17.21 21.99
CA VAL A 21 1.75 -18.42 22.01
C VAL A 21 2.04 -19.31 20.82
N GLU A 22 2.14 -18.77 19.61
CA GLU A 22 2.39 -19.55 18.39
C GLU A 22 3.79 -20.19 18.37
N ASN A 23 4.77 -19.58 19.05
CA ASN A 23 6.16 -20.04 19.13
C ASN A 23 6.54 -20.60 20.52
N ALA A 24 5.57 -20.84 21.40
CA ALA A 24 5.82 -21.36 22.75
C ALA A 24 6.51 -22.73 22.71
N LEU A 25 6.19 -23.54 21.70
CA LEU A 25 6.87 -24.79 21.41
C LEU A 25 8.03 -24.50 20.46
N HIS A 26 9.22 -24.99 20.79
CA HIS A 26 10.41 -24.87 19.95
C HIS A 26 10.18 -25.59 18.61
N SER A 27 9.64 -24.85 17.64
CA SER A 27 9.53 -25.28 16.26
C SER A 27 10.66 -24.64 15.47
N PRO A 28 11.29 -25.36 14.53
CA PRO A 28 12.30 -24.76 13.66
C PRO A 28 11.74 -23.65 12.75
N ASN A 29 10.41 -23.60 12.58
CA ASN A 29 9.74 -22.54 11.83
C ASN A 29 9.12 -21.55 12.81
N LEU A 30 9.59 -20.31 12.76
CA LEU A 30 8.93 -19.20 13.46
C LEU A 30 7.56 -18.97 12.82
N LYS A 31 6.54 -18.75 13.63
CA LYS A 31 5.17 -18.44 13.16
C LYS A 31 4.74 -17.06 13.59
N LEU A 32 3.97 -16.39 12.74
CA LEU A 32 3.25 -15.17 13.10
C LEU A 32 1.93 -15.19 12.35
N PHE A 33 0.82 -15.01 13.07
CA PHE A 33 -0.52 -15.11 12.50
C PHE A 33 -0.76 -16.41 11.73
N LYS A 34 -0.27 -17.54 12.24
CA LYS A 34 -0.34 -18.89 11.64
C LYS A 34 0.46 -19.06 10.35
N PHE A 35 1.24 -18.06 9.93
CA PHE A 35 2.13 -18.15 8.78
C PHE A 35 3.57 -18.44 9.23
N ASP A 36 4.24 -19.35 8.53
CA ASP A 36 5.68 -19.59 8.75
C ASP A 36 6.48 -18.35 8.28
N LEU A 37 7.12 -17.65 9.22
CA LEU A 37 8.11 -16.62 8.94
C LEU A 37 9.26 -17.23 8.13
N GLY A 38 9.53 -16.66 6.96
CA GLY A 38 10.56 -17.12 6.03
C GLY A 38 10.01 -17.90 4.83
N LYS A 39 8.75 -18.38 4.89
CA LYS A 39 8.05 -18.91 3.71
C LYS A 39 7.02 -17.89 3.26
N LEU A 40 7.44 -16.96 2.39
CA LEU A 40 6.53 -15.97 1.84
C LEU A 40 5.44 -16.68 1.03
N PRO A 41 4.17 -16.65 1.45
CA PRO A 41 3.13 -17.40 0.77
C PRO A 41 2.99 -16.90 -0.67
N THR A 42 2.89 -17.82 -1.63
CA THR A 42 2.79 -17.47 -3.05
C THR A 42 1.62 -16.52 -3.34
N PHE A 43 0.52 -16.64 -2.59
CA PHE A 43 -0.62 -15.73 -2.73
C PHE A 43 -0.26 -14.27 -2.42
N LEU A 44 0.59 -14.00 -1.42
CA LEU A 44 1.06 -12.64 -1.10
C LEU A 44 1.91 -12.07 -2.22
N ILE A 45 2.70 -12.90 -2.90
CA ILE A 45 3.48 -12.49 -4.08
C ILE A 45 2.54 -12.14 -5.24
N VAL A 46 1.54 -12.98 -5.51
CA VAL A 46 0.56 -12.77 -6.59
C VAL A 46 -0.26 -11.50 -6.35
N TYR A 47 -0.84 -11.34 -5.16
CA TYR A 47 -1.61 -10.15 -4.82
C TYR A 47 -0.73 -8.90 -4.76
N GLY A 48 0.50 -9.00 -4.24
CA GLY A 48 1.46 -7.90 -4.22
C GLY A 48 1.82 -7.44 -5.64
N SER A 49 2.07 -8.38 -6.54
CA SER A 49 2.38 -8.09 -7.95
C SER A 49 1.19 -7.43 -8.66
N PHE A 50 -0.01 -7.93 -8.40
CA PHE A 50 -1.24 -7.35 -8.93
C PHE A 50 -1.47 -5.92 -8.41
N ALA A 51 -1.31 -5.70 -7.10
CA ALA A 51 -1.44 -4.38 -6.48
C ALA A 51 -0.42 -3.38 -7.05
N ILE A 52 0.84 -3.79 -7.20
CA ILE A 52 1.90 -2.94 -7.79
C ILE A 52 1.56 -2.61 -9.25
N GLY A 53 1.14 -3.61 -10.05
CA GLY A 53 0.75 -3.40 -11.44
C GLY A 53 -0.43 -2.44 -11.57
N LEU A 54 -1.44 -2.59 -10.71
CA LEU A 54 -2.64 -1.75 -10.69
C LEU A 54 -2.30 -0.32 -10.24
N MET A 55 -1.47 -0.15 -9.20
CA MET A 55 -0.97 1.16 -8.78
C MET A 55 -0.15 1.83 -9.88
N GLY A 56 0.73 1.10 -10.56
CA GLY A 56 1.53 1.60 -11.68
C GLY A 56 0.67 2.06 -12.85
N GLY A 57 -0.31 1.24 -13.27
CA GLY A 57 -1.27 1.59 -14.31
C GLY A 57 -2.12 2.80 -13.93
N TRP A 58 -2.60 2.86 -12.69
CA TRP A 58 -3.36 3.98 -12.15
C TRP A 58 -2.54 5.28 -12.13
N LEU A 59 -1.29 5.24 -11.66
CA LEU A 59 -0.36 6.38 -11.67
C LEU A 59 -0.11 6.88 -13.10
N GLY A 60 0.14 5.97 -14.04
CA GLY A 60 0.31 6.31 -15.45
C GLY A 60 -0.94 6.98 -16.04
N HIS A 61 -2.12 6.43 -15.75
CA HIS A 61 -3.40 7.00 -16.16
C HIS A 61 -3.63 8.39 -15.55
N ALA A 62 -3.41 8.56 -14.25
CA ALA A 62 -3.55 9.84 -13.56
C ALA A 62 -2.62 10.91 -14.16
N LEU A 63 -1.38 10.56 -14.50
CA LEU A 63 -0.45 11.46 -15.17
C LEU A 63 -0.91 11.82 -16.58
N LYS A 64 -1.43 10.86 -17.35
CA LYS A 64 -1.98 11.10 -18.69
C LYS A 64 -3.16 12.07 -18.64
N VAL A 65 -4.11 11.87 -17.72
CA VAL A 65 -5.25 12.76 -17.51
C VAL A 65 -4.77 14.16 -17.10
N LYS A 66 -3.78 14.26 -16.19
CA LYS A 66 -3.22 15.55 -15.78
C LYS A 66 -2.58 16.30 -16.96
N ARG A 67 -1.85 15.59 -17.84
CA ARG A 67 -1.26 16.17 -19.05
C ARG A 67 -2.32 16.65 -20.04
N GLN A 68 -3.36 15.86 -20.27
CA GLN A 68 -4.48 16.24 -21.16
C GLN A 68 -5.22 17.47 -20.64
N LYS A 69 -5.53 17.53 -19.35
CA LYS A 69 -6.16 18.71 -18.73
C LYS A 69 -5.29 19.95 -18.87
N ARG A 70 -3.96 19.82 -18.71
CA ARG A 70 -3.04 20.94 -18.87
C ARG A 70 -2.94 21.41 -20.33
N ALA A 71 -2.99 20.50 -21.29
CA ALA A 71 -3.02 20.84 -22.72
C ALA A 71 -4.32 21.56 -23.10
N ALA A 72 -5.47 21.08 -22.63
CA ALA A 72 -6.77 21.72 -22.85
C ALA A 72 -6.81 23.15 -22.28
N LEU A 73 -6.31 23.35 -21.05
CA LEU A 73 -6.22 24.68 -20.43
C LEU A 73 -5.27 25.63 -21.19
N LEU A 74 -4.21 25.11 -21.81
CA LEU A 74 -3.31 25.92 -22.64
C LEU A 74 -3.94 26.29 -23.99
N ALA A 75 -4.74 25.41 -24.58
CA ALA A 75 -5.47 25.68 -25.81
C ALA A 75 -6.56 26.74 -25.59
N GLU A 76 -7.36 26.61 -24.53
CA GLU A 76 -8.39 27.58 -24.16
C GLU A 76 -7.81 28.98 -23.89
N LYS A 77 -6.66 29.04 -23.22
CA LYS A 77 -5.94 30.29 -22.96
C LYS A 77 -5.29 30.90 -24.22
N ALA A 78 -5.00 30.09 -25.23
CA ALA A 78 -4.49 30.56 -26.52
C ALA A 78 -5.64 31.14 -27.37
N GLU A 79 -6.79 30.47 -27.40
CA GLU A 79 -8.00 30.95 -28.08
C GLU A 79 -8.53 32.24 -27.44
N SER A 80 -8.53 32.34 -26.10
CA SER A 80 -8.98 33.54 -25.40
C SER A 80 -8.04 34.76 -25.58
N ARG A 81 -6.80 34.56 -26.05
CA ARG A 81 -5.85 35.64 -26.39
C ARG A 81 -5.93 36.10 -27.84
N GLN A 82 -6.65 35.37 -28.68
CA GLN A 82 -6.85 35.67 -30.10
C GLN A 82 -8.23 36.27 -30.41
N ALA A 83 -9.11 36.40 -29.41
CA ALA A 83 -10.33 37.19 -29.54
C ALA A 83 -9.98 38.70 -29.49
N PRO A 84 -10.36 39.48 -30.51
CA PRO A 84 -10.02 40.91 -30.65
C PRO A 84 -10.72 41.82 -29.64
#